data_AF-A0A401QI37-F1
#
_entry.id   AF-A0A401QI37-F1
#
_cell.length_a   1.000
_cell.length_b   1.000
_cell.length_c   1.000
_cell.angle_alpha   90.00
_cell.angle_beta   90.00
_cell.angle_gamma   90.00
#
_symmetry.space_group_name_H-M   'P 1'
#
loop_
_entity.id
_entity.type
_entity.pdbx_description
1 polymer ?
#
loop_
_entity_poly.entity_id
_entity_poly.type
_entity_poly.pdbx_seq_one_letter_code
_entity_poly.pdbx_strand_id
1 'polypeptide(L)'
;MLSEGRIQELLGFLTLDTRLDVKGQATECVLGLTGSKDGRRALGQCLDILRSLLALTKDPSLAVAKDCYYALVNLSADAAIHRALVRDVRLVPVLLANLLDPEYDFADQVCSILSNLSREEDTCVDVFRAIQNQGPGLAEIVDIFCTGSSNKKVDLHYLGPLLSNLTQLPEARKFILDKDRSAALHFPSQLRN
;
A
#
# COMPACT_ATOMS: atom_id res chain seq x y z
N MET A 1 -12.47 -24.67 2.35
CA MET A 1 -11.49 -23.85 3.10
C MET A 1 -10.10 -24.45 2.89
N LEU A 2 -9.07 -23.62 2.69
CA LEU A 2 -7.68 -24.09 2.70
C LEU A 2 -7.36 -24.65 4.09
N SER A 3 -6.76 -25.84 4.17
CA SER A 3 -6.32 -26.39 5.45
C SER A 3 -5.06 -25.68 5.94
N GLU A 4 -4.85 -25.61 7.25
CA GLU A 4 -3.65 -25.04 7.86
C GLU A 4 -2.36 -25.64 7.28
N GLY A 5 -2.34 -26.96 7.06
CA GLY A 5 -1.19 -27.64 6.45
C GLY A 5 -0.85 -27.14 5.03
N ARG A 6 -1.86 -26.81 4.21
CA ARG A 6 -1.62 -26.24 2.87
C ARG A 6 -1.11 -24.80 2.93
N ILE A 7 -1.56 -24.02 3.90
CA ILE A 7 -1.07 -22.66 4.12
C ILE A 7 0.41 -22.71 4.54
N GLN A 8 0.79 -23.64 5.41
CA GLN A 8 2.18 -23.80 5.84
C GLN A 8 3.10 -24.27 4.71
N GLU A 9 2.64 -25.21 3.88
CA GLU A 9 3.38 -25.63 2.69
C GLU A 9 3.59 -24.46 1.72
N LEU A 10 2.53 -23.69 1.45
CA LEU A 10 2.60 -22.51 0.59
C LEU A 10 3.56 -21.44 1.16
N LEU A 11 3.55 -21.22 2.47
CA LEU A 11 4.44 -20.28 3.14
C LEU A 11 5.92 -20.64 2.93
N GLY A 12 6.25 -21.94 2.90
CA GLY A 12 7.60 -22.43 2.62
C GLY A 12 8.15 -22.05 1.24
N PHE A 13 7.28 -21.67 0.30
CA PHE A 13 7.66 -21.22 -1.05
C PHE A 13 7.64 -19.69 -1.21
N LEU A 14 7.18 -18.95 -0.20
CA LEU A 14 7.01 -17.49 -0.26
C LEU A 14 8.16 -16.77 0.45
N THR A 15 9.38 -17.03 -0.01
CA THR A 15 10.60 -16.40 0.51
C THR A 15 11.46 -15.84 -0.63
N LEU A 16 12.29 -14.84 -0.33
CA LEU A 16 13.15 -14.19 -1.34
C LEU A 16 14.20 -15.15 -1.93
N ASP A 17 14.67 -16.12 -1.13
CA ASP A 17 15.67 -17.13 -1.50
C ASP A 17 15.08 -18.34 -2.24
N THR A 18 13.75 -18.50 -2.25
CA THR A 18 13.08 -19.54 -3.03
C THR A 18 13.38 -19.37 -4.53
N ARG A 19 13.59 -20.50 -5.23
CA ARG A 19 13.86 -20.55 -6.67
C ARG A 19 12.74 -19.84 -7.44
N LEU A 20 13.11 -19.04 -8.45
CA LEU A 20 12.20 -18.11 -9.14
C LEU A 20 10.92 -18.76 -9.68
N ASP A 21 11.03 -19.92 -10.31
CA ASP A 21 9.90 -20.69 -10.85
C ASP A 21 8.93 -21.15 -9.73
N VAL A 22 9.48 -21.57 -8.59
CA VAL A 22 8.70 -22.04 -7.44
C VAL A 22 7.98 -20.87 -6.76
N LYS A 23 8.69 -19.79 -6.44
CA LYS A 23 8.04 -18.62 -5.82
C LYS A 23 7.08 -17.92 -6.76
N GLY A 24 7.35 -17.90 -8.07
CA GLY A 24 6.43 -17.37 -9.07
C GLY A 24 5.09 -18.12 -9.09
N GLN A 25 5.11 -19.45 -9.10
CA GLN A 25 3.88 -20.24 -8.99
C GLN A 25 3.19 -20.06 -7.63
N ALA A 26 3.96 -19.92 -6.55
CA ALA A 26 3.41 -19.67 -5.22
C ALA A 26 2.69 -18.31 -5.14
N THR A 27 3.29 -17.23 -5.66
CA THR A 27 2.67 -15.90 -5.67
C THR A 27 1.47 -15.84 -6.59
N GLU A 28 1.51 -16.49 -7.75
CA GLU A 28 0.36 -16.61 -8.66
C GLU A 28 -0.82 -17.33 -7.98
N CYS A 29 -0.53 -18.42 -7.24
CA CYS A 29 -1.53 -19.15 -6.47
C CYS A 29 -2.15 -18.27 -5.37
N VAL A 30 -1.32 -17.56 -4.59
CA VAL A 30 -1.81 -16.61 -3.58
C VAL A 30 -2.69 -15.55 -4.22
N LEU A 31 -2.25 -14.94 -5.32
CA LEU A 31 -3.02 -13.94 -6.06
C LEU A 31 -4.39 -14.50 -6.48
N GLY A 32 -4.42 -15.70 -7.07
CA GLY A 32 -5.66 -16.36 -7.46
C GLY A 32 -6.65 -16.54 -6.30
N LEU A 33 -6.14 -16.91 -5.11
CA LEU A 33 -6.96 -17.05 -3.90
C LEU A 33 -7.57 -15.71 -3.45
N THR A 34 -6.83 -14.61 -3.56
CA THR A 34 -7.33 -13.27 -3.19
C THR A 34 -8.49 -12.77 -4.07
N GLY A 35 -8.78 -13.43 -5.20
CA GLY A 35 -9.92 -13.11 -6.06
C GLY A 35 -11.28 -13.36 -5.38
N SER A 36 -11.34 -14.25 -4.39
CA SER A 36 -12.58 -14.59 -3.67
C SER A 36 -12.61 -14.01 -2.26
N LYS A 37 -13.82 -13.76 -1.72
CA LYS A 37 -14.00 -13.30 -0.34
C LYS A 37 -13.47 -14.31 0.68
N ASP A 38 -13.74 -15.59 0.46
CA ASP A 38 -13.30 -16.66 1.36
C ASP A 38 -11.78 -16.81 1.35
N GLY A 39 -11.15 -16.69 0.17
CA GLY A 39 -9.69 -16.71 0.05
C GLY A 39 -9.03 -15.52 0.74
N ARG A 40 -9.57 -14.30 0.56
CA ARG A 40 -9.11 -13.12 1.30
C ARG A 40 -9.22 -13.31 2.80
N ARG A 41 -10.35 -13.82 3.30
CA ARG A 41 -10.55 -14.09 4.73
C ARG A 41 -9.55 -15.13 5.25
N ALA A 42 -9.34 -16.23 4.54
CA ALA A 42 -8.41 -17.27 4.95
C ALA A 42 -6.96 -16.78 5.00
N LEU A 43 -6.51 -16.05 3.96
CA LEU A 43 -5.16 -15.50 3.88
C LEU A 43 -4.96 -14.36 4.89
N GLY A 44 -5.95 -13.49 5.06
CA GLY A 44 -5.91 -12.36 5.99
C GLY A 44 -5.81 -12.76 7.46
N GLN A 45 -6.17 -14.01 7.81
CA GLN A 45 -5.98 -14.58 9.15
C GLN A 45 -4.55 -15.11 9.37
N CYS A 46 -3.72 -15.21 8.31
CA CYS A 46 -2.37 -15.73 8.40
C CYS A 46 -1.35 -14.59 8.25
N LEU A 47 -0.87 -14.05 9.38
CA LEU A 47 0.09 -12.94 9.39
C LEU A 47 1.39 -13.25 8.65
N ASP A 48 1.83 -14.50 8.66
CA ASP A 48 3.08 -14.88 8.00
C ASP A 48 2.97 -14.82 6.48
N ILE A 49 1.81 -15.19 5.92
CA ILE A 49 1.54 -14.96 4.49
C ILE A 49 1.56 -13.46 4.17
N LEU A 50 0.92 -12.63 4.98
CA LEU A 50 0.91 -11.17 4.75
C LEU A 50 2.32 -10.56 4.82
N ARG A 51 3.15 -11.04 5.76
CA ARG A 51 4.56 -10.63 5.89
C ARG A 51 5.40 -11.12 4.71
N SER A 52 5.20 -12.35 4.26
CA SER A 52 5.87 -12.89 3.07
C SER A 52 5.50 -12.11 1.82
N LEU A 53 4.22 -11.78 1.61
CA LEU A 53 3.79 -10.93 0.51
C LEU A 53 4.47 -9.56 0.56
N LEU A 54 4.54 -8.92 1.74
CA LEU A 54 5.24 -7.65 1.90
C LEU A 54 6.76 -7.77 1.66
N ALA A 55 7.38 -8.87 2.05
CA ALA A 55 8.80 -9.09 1.80
C ALA A 55 9.10 -9.27 0.30
N LEU A 56 8.24 -10.04 -0.38
CA LEU A 56 8.37 -10.35 -1.81
C LEU A 56 8.03 -9.18 -2.73
N THR A 57 7.47 -8.06 -2.24
CA THR A 57 7.40 -6.83 -3.05
C THR A 57 8.79 -6.25 -3.39
N LYS A 58 9.84 -6.71 -2.67
CA LYS A 58 11.24 -6.37 -2.92
C LYS A 58 11.96 -7.41 -3.78
N ASP A 59 11.26 -8.41 -4.30
CA ASP A 59 11.86 -9.43 -5.15
C ASP A 59 12.43 -8.78 -6.43
N PRO A 60 13.63 -9.18 -6.91
CA PRO A 60 14.19 -8.66 -8.15
C PRO A 60 13.36 -9.03 -9.39
N SER A 61 12.49 -10.05 -9.31
CA SER A 61 11.55 -10.37 -10.36
C SER A 61 10.32 -9.47 -10.29
N LEU A 62 10.17 -8.59 -11.28
CA LEU A 62 8.97 -7.75 -11.42
C LEU A 62 7.68 -8.58 -11.50
N ALA A 63 7.72 -9.80 -12.05
CA ALA A 63 6.54 -10.67 -12.10
C ALA A 63 6.10 -11.12 -10.68
N VAL A 64 7.06 -11.49 -9.83
CA VAL A 64 6.80 -11.88 -8.43
C VAL A 64 6.30 -10.69 -7.63
N ALA A 65 7.00 -9.55 -7.72
CA ALA A 65 6.60 -8.33 -7.04
C ALA A 65 5.21 -7.86 -7.48
N LYS A 66 4.90 -7.93 -8.79
CA LYS A 66 3.58 -7.65 -9.34
C LYS A 66 2.51 -8.51 -8.68
N ASP A 67 2.68 -9.83 -8.67
CA ASP A 67 1.68 -10.72 -8.07
C ASP A 67 1.43 -10.37 -6.59
N CYS A 68 2.49 -10.07 -5.84
CA CYS A 68 2.36 -9.62 -4.45
C CYS A 68 1.59 -8.30 -4.32
N TYR A 69 1.86 -7.32 -5.17
CA TYR A 69 1.12 -6.05 -5.16
C TYR A 69 -0.35 -6.23 -5.49
N TYR A 70 -0.68 -7.01 -6.51
CA TYR A 70 -2.08 -7.26 -6.86
C TYR A 70 -2.80 -8.09 -5.78
N ALA A 71 -2.10 -9.02 -5.12
CA ALA A 71 -2.65 -9.74 -3.97
C ALA A 71 -2.94 -8.77 -2.81
N LEU A 72 -2.03 -7.85 -2.51
CA LEU A 72 -2.21 -6.82 -1.47
C LEU A 72 -3.32 -5.81 -1.82
N VAL A 73 -3.48 -5.43 -3.09
CA VAL A 73 -4.62 -4.62 -3.56
C VAL A 73 -5.94 -5.34 -3.24
N ASN A 74 -6.05 -6.62 -3.60
CA ASN A 74 -7.25 -7.41 -3.32
C ASN A 74 -7.51 -7.58 -1.82
N LEU A 75 -6.47 -7.88 -1.02
CA LEU A 75 -6.58 -8.05 0.43
C LEU A 75 -6.97 -6.74 1.13
N SER A 76 -6.36 -5.62 0.74
CA SER A 76 -6.69 -4.31 1.30
C SER A 76 -8.09 -3.83 0.94
N ALA A 77 -8.71 -4.36 -0.11
CA ALA A 77 -10.11 -4.06 -0.42
C ALA A 77 -11.12 -4.64 0.60
N ASP A 78 -10.69 -5.57 1.47
CA ASP A 78 -11.51 -6.17 2.53
C ASP A 78 -11.19 -5.54 3.90
N ALA A 79 -12.15 -4.79 4.44
CA ALA A 79 -12.02 -4.08 5.72
C ALA A 79 -11.70 -5.01 6.90
N ALA A 80 -12.08 -6.29 6.84
CA ALA A 80 -11.78 -7.26 7.89
C ALA A 80 -10.27 -7.50 8.08
N ILE A 81 -9.45 -7.17 7.08
CA ILE A 81 -8.00 -7.45 7.05
C ILE A 81 -7.18 -6.19 7.35
N HIS A 82 -7.80 -5.00 7.33
CA HIS A 82 -7.08 -3.71 7.48
C HIS A 82 -6.23 -3.64 8.75
N ARG A 83 -6.77 -4.08 9.89
CA ARG A 83 -6.01 -4.08 11.16
C ARG A 83 -4.75 -4.94 11.08
N ALA A 84 -4.85 -6.15 10.52
CA ALA A 84 -3.70 -7.04 10.35
C ALA A 84 -2.63 -6.39 9.46
N LEU A 85 -3.06 -5.78 8.35
CA LEU A 85 -2.18 -5.10 7.40
C LEU A 85 -1.49 -3.86 7.99
N VAL A 86 -2.24 -3.01 8.70
CA VAL A 86 -1.73 -1.73 9.20
C VAL A 86 -0.96 -1.89 10.52
N ARG A 87 -1.47 -2.68 11.47
CA ARG A 87 -0.94 -2.77 12.84
C ARG A 87 0.04 -3.93 13.03
N ASP A 88 -0.30 -5.12 12.54
CA ASP A 88 0.49 -6.34 12.81
C ASP A 88 1.62 -6.55 11.79
N VAL A 89 1.33 -6.28 10.51
CA VAL A 89 2.30 -6.35 9.41
C VAL A 89 3.06 -5.04 9.28
N ARG A 90 2.45 -3.91 9.66
CA ARG A 90 3.02 -2.56 9.55
C ARG A 90 3.50 -2.24 8.14
N LEU A 91 2.64 -2.45 7.15
CA LEU A 91 3.02 -2.28 5.75
C LEU A 91 3.15 -0.81 5.30
N VAL A 92 2.48 0.12 5.99
CA VAL A 92 2.38 1.53 5.55
C VAL A 92 3.76 2.19 5.35
N PRO A 93 4.75 2.06 6.25
CA PRO A 93 6.08 2.63 6.02
C PRO A 93 6.79 2.10 4.76
N VAL A 94 6.67 0.79 4.49
CA VAL A 94 7.28 0.17 3.30
C VAL A 94 6.59 0.67 2.03
N LEU A 95 5.25 0.70 2.06
CA LEU A 95 4.47 1.23 0.95
C LEU A 95 4.76 2.70 0.69
N LEU A 96 4.83 3.52 1.73
CA LEU A 96 5.11 4.94 1.56
C LEU A 96 6.49 5.18 0.94
N ALA A 97 7.54 4.48 1.39
CA ALA A 97 8.86 4.59 0.77
C ALA A 97 8.82 4.27 -0.73
N ASN A 98 8.05 3.26 -1.13
CA ASN A 98 7.90 2.86 -2.53
C ASN A 98 7.02 3.82 -3.34
N LEU A 99 6.03 4.47 -2.74
CA LEU A 99 5.20 5.50 -3.40
C LEU A 99 6.01 6.75 -3.76
N LEU A 100 6.94 7.12 -2.89
CA LEU A 100 7.75 8.33 -2.99
C LEU A 100 9.00 8.14 -3.86
N ASP A 101 9.33 6.89 -4.23
CA ASP A 101 10.39 6.61 -5.18
C ASP A 101 9.93 6.95 -6.62
N PRO A 102 10.58 7.93 -7.28
CA PRO A 102 10.17 8.42 -8.60
C PRO A 102 10.38 7.38 -9.72
N GLU A 103 11.07 6.28 -9.47
CA GLU A 103 11.31 5.24 -10.46
C GLU A 103 10.50 3.95 -10.20
N TYR A 104 9.74 3.90 -9.11
CA TYR A 104 9.09 2.68 -8.67
C TYR A 104 7.94 2.24 -9.58
N ASP A 105 8.00 1.03 -10.10
CA ASP A 105 7.08 0.55 -11.14
C ASP A 105 5.66 0.28 -10.62
N PHE A 106 5.48 0.08 -9.30
CA PHE A 106 4.18 -0.29 -8.70
C PHE A 106 3.55 0.80 -7.85
N ALA A 107 3.93 2.07 -8.05
CA ALA A 107 3.43 3.18 -7.24
C ALA A 107 1.88 3.34 -7.33
N ASP A 108 1.26 2.98 -8.46
CA ASP A 108 -0.21 2.96 -8.59
C ASP A 108 -0.87 1.93 -7.67
N GLN A 109 -0.32 0.72 -7.58
CA GLN A 109 -0.83 -0.33 -6.70
C GLN A 109 -0.62 0.05 -5.24
N VAL A 110 0.54 0.60 -4.91
CA VAL A 110 0.84 1.16 -3.59
C VAL A 110 -0.21 2.21 -3.19
N CYS A 111 -0.48 3.15 -4.09
CA CYS A 111 -1.46 4.21 -3.88
C CYS A 111 -2.88 3.64 -3.68
N SER A 112 -3.26 2.64 -4.47
CA SER A 112 -4.54 1.93 -4.35
C SER A 112 -4.67 1.24 -2.98
N ILE A 113 -3.62 0.55 -2.53
CA ILE A 113 -3.60 -0.11 -1.21
C ILE A 113 -3.78 0.90 -0.09
N LEU A 114 -3.01 2.00 -0.08
CA LEU A 114 -3.13 3.03 0.94
C LEU A 114 -4.52 3.66 0.96
N SER A 115 -5.09 3.95 -0.22
CA SER A 115 -6.46 4.45 -0.34
C SER A 115 -7.50 3.47 0.21
N ASN A 116 -7.29 2.15 0.09
CA ASN A 116 -8.20 1.15 0.64
C ASN A 116 -8.11 1.10 2.17
N LEU A 117 -6.89 1.10 2.72
CA LEU A 117 -6.63 0.99 4.16
C LEU A 117 -7.09 2.23 4.95
N SER A 118 -7.21 3.38 4.28
CA SER A 118 -7.66 4.62 4.89
C SER A 118 -9.18 4.82 4.88
N ARG A 119 -9.99 3.87 4.37
CA ARG A 119 -11.45 4.08 4.24
C ARG A 119 -12.20 4.06 5.58
N GLU A 120 -11.77 3.18 6.49
CA GLU A 120 -12.38 3.04 7.81
C GLU A 120 -11.67 3.97 8.80
N GLU A 121 -12.43 4.70 9.61
CA GLU A 121 -11.89 5.72 10.53
C GLU A 121 -10.79 5.15 11.45
N ASP A 122 -11.02 3.96 12.04
CA ASP A 122 -10.10 3.29 12.97
C ASP A 122 -8.71 3.07 12.35
N THR A 123 -8.65 2.60 11.10
CA THR A 123 -7.38 2.33 10.41
C THR A 123 -6.85 3.56 9.68
N CYS A 124 -7.72 4.50 9.29
CA CYS A 124 -7.32 5.78 8.71
C CYS A 124 -6.43 6.58 9.66
N VAL A 125 -6.75 6.61 10.95
CA VAL A 125 -5.91 7.24 11.99
C VAL A 125 -4.50 6.63 12.02
N ASP A 126 -4.39 5.31 11.92
CA ASP A 126 -3.10 4.62 11.95
C ASP A 126 -2.32 4.81 10.65
N VAL A 127 -2.99 4.80 9.49
CA VAL A 127 -2.38 5.12 8.19
C VAL A 127 -1.84 6.55 8.21
N PHE A 128 -2.64 7.52 8.66
CA PHE A 128 -2.22 8.91 8.78
C PHE A 128 -0.98 9.07 9.67
N ARG A 129 -0.99 8.45 10.87
CA ARG A 129 0.16 8.46 11.79
C ARG A 129 1.39 7.81 11.17
N ALA A 130 1.24 6.65 10.54
CA ALA A 130 2.34 5.96 9.91
C ALA A 130 2.96 6.79 8.77
N ILE A 131 2.13 7.49 7.98
CA ILE A 131 2.60 8.42 6.94
C ILE A 131 3.37 9.58 7.55
N GLN A 132 2.81 10.24 8.58
CA GLN A 132 3.45 11.38 9.24
C GLN A 132 4.77 11.03 9.95
N ASN A 133 4.91 9.78 10.40
CA ASN A 133 6.12 9.30 11.06
C ASN A 133 7.26 8.97 10.09
N GLN A 134 7.02 9.00 8.77
CA GLN A 134 8.07 8.95 7.76
C GLN A 134 8.36 10.38 7.28
N GLY A 135 9.63 10.68 6.97
CA GLY A 135 9.99 11.97 6.36
C GLY A 135 9.30 12.14 5.00
N PRO A 136 9.38 13.33 4.41
CA PRO A 136 8.40 14.44 4.55
C PRO A 136 6.89 14.09 4.65
N GLY A 137 6.50 12.81 4.58
CA GLY A 137 5.20 12.30 5.01
C GLY A 137 4.06 12.77 4.11
N LEU A 138 2.97 13.26 4.71
CA LEU A 138 1.80 13.72 3.95
C LEU A 138 2.11 14.93 3.06
N ALA A 139 3.11 15.74 3.40
CA ALA A 139 3.45 16.91 2.60
C ALA A 139 3.86 16.51 1.18
N GLU A 140 4.71 15.49 1.02
CA GLU A 140 5.16 15.04 -0.29
C GLU A 140 4.04 14.37 -1.09
N ILE A 141 3.13 13.64 -0.43
CA ILE A 141 1.93 13.10 -1.07
C ILE A 141 1.06 14.22 -1.65
N VAL A 142 0.87 15.32 -0.90
CA VAL A 142 0.11 16.48 -1.36
C VAL A 142 0.82 17.18 -2.50
N ASP A 143 2.15 17.33 -2.42
CA ASP A 143 2.96 17.93 -3.48
C ASP A 143 2.81 17.14 -4.79
N ILE A 144 3.04 15.82 -4.76
CA ILE A 144 2.85 14.91 -5.90
C ILE A 144 1.45 15.03 -6.49
N PHE A 145 0.42 15.10 -5.64
CA PHE A 145 -0.97 15.24 -6.11
C PHE A 145 -1.22 16.58 -6.82
N CYS A 146 -0.59 17.67 -6.37
CA CYS A 146 -0.80 19.01 -6.92
C CYS A 146 0.07 19.32 -8.13
N THR A 147 1.32 18.85 -8.15
CA THR A 147 2.29 19.14 -9.22
C THR A 147 2.41 18.02 -10.25
N GLY A 148 1.81 16.86 -9.95
CA GLY A 148 2.00 15.64 -10.70
C GLY A 148 3.28 14.91 -10.31
N SER A 149 3.30 13.60 -10.59
CA SER A 149 4.45 12.75 -10.31
C SER A 149 5.62 13.02 -11.26
N SER A 150 6.83 12.98 -10.71
CA SER A 150 8.06 12.84 -11.49
C SER A 150 8.16 11.46 -12.15
N ASN A 151 7.54 10.43 -11.55
CA ASN A 151 7.43 9.09 -12.12
C ASN A 151 6.47 9.10 -13.32
N LYS A 152 7.02 8.96 -14.53
CA LYS A 152 6.24 8.99 -15.79
C LYS A 152 5.62 7.64 -16.16
N LYS A 153 5.82 6.60 -15.36
CA LYS A 153 5.30 5.25 -15.60
C LYS A 153 3.94 5.00 -14.96
N VAL A 154 3.48 5.92 -14.11
CA VAL A 154 2.32 5.76 -13.22
C VAL A 154 1.42 6.99 -13.26
N ASP A 155 0.14 6.81 -12.96
CA ASP A 155 -0.86 7.88 -13.02
C ASP A 155 -1.26 8.43 -11.63
N LEU A 156 -1.04 7.64 -10.57
CA LEU A 156 -1.35 7.91 -9.16
C LEU A 156 -2.79 8.37 -8.89
N HIS A 157 -3.75 7.89 -9.66
CA HIS A 157 -5.16 8.28 -9.56
C HIS A 157 -5.79 8.08 -8.18
N TYR A 158 -5.27 7.13 -7.39
CA TYR A 158 -5.77 6.84 -6.04
C TYR A 158 -5.29 7.83 -4.97
N LEU A 159 -4.44 8.81 -5.32
CA LEU A 159 -4.01 9.85 -4.38
C LEU A 159 -5.19 10.74 -3.96
N GLY A 160 -6.09 11.06 -4.90
CA GLY A 160 -7.31 11.82 -4.60
C GLY A 160 -8.19 11.13 -3.56
N PRO A 161 -8.61 9.87 -3.79
CA PRO A 161 -9.31 9.06 -2.79
C PRO A 161 -8.57 8.92 -1.45
N LEU A 162 -7.25 8.70 -1.45
CA LEU A 162 -6.45 8.65 -0.22
C LEU A 162 -6.54 9.96 0.57
N LEU A 163 -6.30 11.11 -0.09
CA LEU A 163 -6.38 12.43 0.55
C LEU A 163 -7.80 12.74 1.01
N SER A 164 -8.82 12.38 0.24
CA SER A 164 -10.23 12.50 0.62
C SER A 164 -10.54 11.74 1.91
N ASN A 165 -10.05 10.50 2.03
CA ASN A 165 -10.21 9.70 3.23
C ASN A 165 -9.45 10.30 4.43
N LEU A 166 -8.18 10.67 4.24
CA LEU A 166 -7.36 11.26 5.30
C LEU A 166 -7.96 12.56 5.83
N THR A 167 -8.45 13.43 4.94
CA THR A 167 -9.06 14.72 5.30
C THR A 167 -10.41 14.60 6.03
N GLN A 168 -10.96 13.40 6.21
CA GLN A 168 -12.05 13.19 7.17
C GLN A 168 -11.55 13.33 8.63
N LEU A 169 -10.26 13.09 8.89
CA LEU A 169 -9.63 13.32 10.19
C LEU A 169 -9.37 14.82 10.43
N PRO A 170 -9.74 15.37 11.60
CA PRO A 170 -9.47 16.77 11.95
C PRO A 170 -7.99 17.16 11.86
N GLU A 171 -7.09 16.29 12.28
CA GLU A 171 -5.64 16.51 12.31
C GLU A 171 -5.05 16.59 10.90
N ALA A 172 -5.54 15.75 9.98
CA ALA A 172 -5.12 15.78 8.59
C ALA A 172 -5.58 17.06 7.88
N ARG A 173 -6.83 17.52 8.13
CA ARG A 173 -7.29 18.83 7.62
C ARG A 173 -6.44 19.97 8.14
N LYS A 174 -6.18 19.96 9.45
CA LYS A 174 -5.34 20.98 10.08
C LYS A 174 -3.95 21.01 9.45
N PHE A 175 -3.36 19.84 9.18
CA PHE A 175 -2.07 19.73 8.51
C PHE A 175 -2.10 20.31 7.08
N ILE A 176 -3.09 19.94 6.27
CA ILE A 176 -3.18 20.36 4.86
C ILE A 176 -3.49 21.85 4.71
N LEU A 177 -4.30 22.42 5.61
CA LEU A 177 -4.71 23.83 5.59
C LEU A 177 -3.74 24.78 6.33
N ASP A 178 -2.67 24.25 6.93
CA ASP A 178 -1.66 25.05 7.62
C ASP A 178 -0.84 25.86 6.61
N LYS A 179 -1.17 27.15 6.48
CA LYS A 179 -0.59 28.06 5.48
C LYS A 179 0.94 28.17 5.54
N ASP A 180 1.53 28.01 6.71
CA ASP A 180 2.98 28.06 6.88
C ASP A 180 3.66 26.81 6.28
N ARG A 181 2.94 25.70 6.22
CA ARG A 181 3.36 24.45 5.54
C ARG A 181 2.92 24.43 4.08
N SER A 182 1.74 24.96 3.75
CA SER A 182 1.25 25.10 2.38
C SER A 182 2.09 26.06 1.55
N ALA A 183 2.79 27.04 2.16
CA ALA A 183 3.76 27.88 1.46
C ALA A 183 5.09 27.15 1.16
N ALA A 184 5.40 26.09 1.92
CA ALA A 184 6.56 25.22 1.69
C ALA A 184 6.27 24.12 0.66
N LEU A 185 5.00 23.71 0.52
CA LEU A 185 4.51 23.02 -0.67
C LEU A 185 4.62 24.03 -1.82
N HIS A 186 5.50 23.78 -2.79
CA HIS A 186 5.66 24.66 -3.94
C HIS A 186 4.42 24.56 -4.82
N PHE A 187 3.31 25.20 -4.43
CA PHE A 187 2.25 25.50 -5.36
C PHE A 187 2.84 26.45 -6.41
N PRO A 188 3.04 26.01 -7.67
CA PRO A 188 3.61 26.88 -8.67
C PRO A 188 2.70 28.10 -8.77
N SER A 189 3.30 29.28 -8.71
CA SER A 189 2.66 30.60 -8.71
C SER A 189 1.87 30.93 -9.99
N GLN A 190 1.51 29.94 -10.79
CA GLN A 190 0.82 30.06 -12.08
C GLN A 190 -0.71 30.02 -11.99
N LEU A 191 -1.30 29.93 -10.80
CA LEU A 191 -2.77 29.97 -10.60
C LEU A 191 -3.24 31.19 -9.79
N ARG A 192 -2.49 32.29 -9.81
CA ARG A 192 -3.02 33.60 -9.42
C ARG A 192 -3.39 34.36 -10.69
N ASN A 193 -4.62 34.13 -11.17
CA ASN A 193 -5.33 35.08 -12.02
C ASN A 193 -6.30 35.88 -11.14
#